data_AF-A0A1E4CAU8-F1
#
_entry.id   AF-A0A1E4CAU8-F1
#
_cell.length_a   1.000
_cell.length_b   1.000
_cell.length_c   1.000
_cell.angle_alpha   90.00
_cell.angle_beta   90.00
_cell.angle_gamma   90.00
#
_symmetry.space_group_name_H-M   'P 1'
#
loop_
_entity.id
_entity.type
_entity.pdbx_description
1 polymer ?
#
loop_
_entity_poly.entity_id
_entity_poly.type
_entity_poly.pdbx_seq_one_letter_code
_entity_poly.pdbx_strand_id
1 'polypeptide(L)' 'MIVLGCAGFAGLDAELERRLGVPVVDGVAAAVRWAESLVTLGSAPVRPVRTRRATARRCGQDHPWELSAC' A
#
# COMPACT_ATOMS: atom_id res chain seq x y z
N MET A 1 6.05 4.40 17.09
CA MET A 1 4.91 4.65 16.20
C MET A 1 4.82 3.49 15.24
N ILE A 2 3.62 2.93 15.07
CA ILE A 2 3.38 1.76 14.23
C ILE A 2 2.41 2.16 13.12
N VAL A 3 2.63 1.69 11.90
CA VAL A 3 1.71 1.92 10.77
C VAL A 3 1.05 0.59 10.41
N LEU A 4 -0.28 0.59 10.33
CA LEU A 4 -1.06 -0.57 9.93
C LEU A 4 -0.96 -0.78 8.41
N GLY A 5 -0.30 -1.87 8.01
CA GLY A 5 0.06 -2.13 6.61
C GLY A 5 -0.97 -2.91 5.78
N CYS A 6 -2.10 -3.29 6.36
CA CYS A 6 -3.15 -4.06 5.69
C CYS A 6 -4.51 -3.40 5.88
N ALA A 7 -5.32 -3.35 4.82
CA ALA A 7 -6.67 -2.80 4.86
C ALA A 7 -7.58 -3.53 5.87
N GLY A 8 -7.28 -4.79 6.20
CA GLY A 8 -8.01 -5.56 7.22
C GLY A 8 -7.82 -5.05 8.66
N PHE A 9 -6.91 -4.09 8.89
CA PHE A 9 -6.70 -3.48 10.21
C PHE A 9 -7.32 -2.08 10.32
N ALA A 10 -8.09 -1.63 9.32
CA ALA A 10 -8.72 -0.32 9.36
C ALA A 10 -9.59 -0.15 10.62
N GLY A 11 -9.43 0.97 11.32
CA GLY A 11 -10.14 1.29 12.56
C GLY A 11 -9.69 0.54 13.83
N LEU A 12 -8.58 -0.22 13.78
CA LEU A 12 -7.97 -0.83 14.98
C LEU A 12 -6.91 0.05 15.66
N ASP A 13 -6.58 1.18 15.05
CA ASP A 13 -5.59 2.15 15.51
C ASP A 13 -5.80 2.58 16.97
N ALA A 14 -6.99 3.09 17.31
CA ALA A 14 -7.28 3.56 18.66
C ALA A 14 -7.20 2.45 19.73
N GLU A 15 -7.63 1.24 19.40
CA GLU A 15 -7.53 0.08 20.30
C GLU A 15 -6.06 -0.29 20.56
N LEU A 16 -5.27 -0.35 19.50
CA LEU A 16 -3.86 -0.70 19.58
C LEU A 16 -3.03 0.38 20.26
N GLU A 17 -3.33 1.66 20.03
CA GLU A 17 -2.69 2.78 20.76
C GLU A 17 -2.90 2.65 22.26
N ARG A 18 -4.14 2.38 22.72
CA ARG A 18 -4.43 2.20 24.15
C ARG A 18 -3.69 1.02 24.76
N ARG A 19 -3.52 -0.07 24.00
CA ARG A 19 -2.85 -1.30 24.47
C ARG A 19 -1.33 -1.21 24.45
N LEU A 20 -0.77 -0.51 23.47
CA LEU A 20 0.68 -0.47 23.23
C LEU A 20 1.34 0.79 23.82
N GLY A 21 0.57 1.84 24.13
CA GLY A 21 1.09 3.09 24.68
C GLY A 21 1.94 3.90 23.70
N VAL A 22 1.89 3.57 22.40
CA VAL A 22 2.59 4.26 21.32
C VAL A 22 1.62 4.64 20.23
N PRO A 23 1.85 5.73 19.47
CA PRO A 23 0.99 6.12 18.38
C PRO A 23 0.89 5.05 17.28
N VAL A 24 -0.31 4.80 16.76
CA VAL A 24 -0.61 3.85 15.69
C VAL A 24 -1.38 4.56 14.59
N VAL A 25 -0.93 4.44 13.35
CA VAL A 25 -1.56 5.07 12.19
C VAL A 25 -2.26 4.04 11.33
N ASP A 26 -3.55 4.26 11.08
CA ASP A 26 -4.31 3.56 10.05
C ASP A 26 -3.96 4.09 8.66
N GLY A 27 -3.31 3.24 7.86
CA GLY A 27 -2.92 3.56 6.49
C GLY A 27 -4.11 3.81 5.55
N VAL A 28 -5.27 3.20 5.79
CA VAL A 28 -6.48 3.40 4.98
C VAL A 28 -7.07 4.78 5.25
N ALA A 29 -7.32 5.11 6.52
CA ALA A 29 -7.85 6.42 6.90
C ALA A 29 -6.89 7.55 6.49
N ALA A 30 -5.58 7.34 6.64
CA ALA A 30 -4.56 8.27 6.16
C ALA A 30 -4.65 8.46 4.63
N ALA A 31 -4.69 7.39 3.83
CA ALA A 31 -4.78 7.48 2.38
C ALA A 31 -6.03 8.24 1.91
N VAL A 32 -7.18 8.01 2.55
CA VAL A 32 -8.43 8.73 2.23
C VAL A 32 -8.28 10.23 2.51
N ARG A 33 -7.80 10.61 3.70
CA ARG A 33 -7.57 12.03 4.04
C ARG A 33 -6.61 12.70 3.05
N TRP A 34 -5.58 11.99 2.64
CA TRP A 34 -4.62 12.49 1.66
C TRP A 34 -5.28 12.71 0.30
N ALA A 35 -6.07 11.76 -0.18
CA ALA A 35 -6.81 11.90 -1.43
C ALA A 35 -7.80 13.09 -1.39
N GLU A 36 -8.58 13.21 -0.31
CA GLU A 36 -9.50 14.34 -0.10
C GLU A 36 -8.77 15.69 -0.10
N SER A 37 -7.60 15.75 0.56
CA SER A 37 -6.78 16.96 0.61
C SER A 37 -6.26 17.34 -0.78
N LEU A 38 -5.79 16.37 -1.57
CA LEU A 38 -5.31 16.60 -2.93
C LEU A 38 -6.43 17.08 -3.86
N VAL A 39 -7.63 16.51 -3.74
CA VAL A 39 -8.81 16.95 -4.48
C VAL A 39 -9.20 18.38 -4.09
N THR A 40 -9.18 18.69 -2.79
CA THR A 40 -9.48 20.03 -2.26
C THR A 40 -8.51 21.08 -2.78
N LEU A 41 -7.23 20.72 -2.91
CA LEU A 41 -6.19 21.59 -3.48
C LEU A 41 -6.26 21.70 -5.01
N GLY A 42 -7.18 21.01 -5.67
CA GLY A 42 -7.29 20.98 -7.14
C GLY A 42 -6.12 20.25 -7.82
N SER A 43 -5.41 19.39 -7.10
CA SER A 43 -4.25 18.67 -7.62
C SER A 43 -4.68 17.45 -8.43
N ALA A 44 -4.28 17.42 -9.70
CA ALA A 44 -4.43 16.25 -10.55
C ALA A 44 -3.19 15.34 -10.43
N PRO A 45 -3.35 14.01 -10.50
CA PRO A 45 -2.21 13.11 -10.55
C PRO A 45 -1.34 13.42 -11.77
N VAL A 46 -0.03 13.49 -11.56
CA VAL A 46 0.92 13.69 -12.67
C VAL A 46 0.87 12.50 -13.62
N ARG A 47 1.02 12.76 -14.92
CA ARG A 47 1.07 11.71 -15.92
C ARG A 47 2.30 10.83 -15.63
N PRO A 48 2.13 9.52 -15.35
CA PRO A 48 3.27 8.68 -15.04
C PRO A 48 4.16 8.57 -16.28
N VAL A 49 5.45 8.83 -16.12
CA VAL A 49 6.45 8.44 -17.11
C VAL A 49 6.41 6.92 -17.18
N ARG A 50 6.31 6.36 -18.39
CA ARG A 50 6.35 4.91 -18.60
C ARG A 50 7.75 4.39 -18.23
N THR A 51 7.99 4.16 -16.95
CA THR A 51 9.07 3.28 -16.51
C THR A 51 8.66 1.85 -16.89
N ARG A 52 9.67 1.00 -17.16
CA ARG A 52 9.52 -0.34 -17.75
C ARG A 52 8.17 -0.99 -17.39
N ARG A 53 7.42 -1.46 -18.40
CA ARG A 53 6.36 -2.44 -18.20
C ARG A 53 6.93 -3.45 -17.21
N ALA A 54 6.25 -3.68 -16.10
CA ALA A 54 6.40 -4.95 -15.41
C ALA A 54 6.08 -5.98 -16.49
N THR A 55 7.12 -6.46 -17.17
CA THR A 55 7.05 -7.65 -17.99
C THR A 55 6.43 -8.64 -17.04
N ALA A 56 5.18 -9.03 -17.33
CA ALA A 56 4.57 -10.19 -16.74
C ALA A 56 5.68 -11.22 -16.65
N ARG A 57 6.07 -11.58 -15.42
CA ARG A 57 7.15 -12.54 -15.19
C ARG A 57 6.80 -13.72 -16.10
N ARG A 58 7.59 -13.91 -17.16
CA ARG A 58 7.45 -15.11 -17.96
C ARG A 58 8.00 -16.18 -17.02
N CYS A 59 7.11 -17.04 -16.53
CA CYS A 59 7.49 -18.20 -15.74
C CYS A 59 8.73 -18.85 -16.39
N GLY A 60 9.83 -18.99 -15.63
CA GLY A 60 11.01 -19.74 -16.07
C GLY A 60 12.34 -18.99 -16.26
N GLN A 61 12.49 -17.69 -15.96
CA GLN A 61 13.80 -17.00 -16.10
C GLN A 61 14.58 -16.80 -14.80
N ASP A 62 13.93 -16.91 -13.64
CA ASP A 62 14.58 -16.64 -12.35
C ASP A 62 15.14 -17.94 -11.71
N HIS A 63 14.53 -19.10 -12.00
CA HIS A 63 14.95 -20.42 -11.52
C HIS A 63 14.63 -21.53 -12.57
N PRO A 64 15.63 -22.26 -13.12
CA PRO A 64 15.38 -23.30 -14.13
C PRO A 64 14.82 -24.62 -13.59
N TRP A 65 14.52 -24.75 -12.29
CA TRP A 65 14.14 -26.03 -11.65
C TRP A 65 12.67 -26.14 -11.18
N GLU A 66 11.83 -25.12 -11.36
CA GLU A 66 10.39 -25.17 -11.03
C GLU A 66 9.54 -25.33 -12.31
N LEU A 67 9.39 -26.57 -12.80
CA LEU A 67 8.57 -26.92 -13.98
C LEU A 67 7.17 -27.45 -13.64
N SER A 68 6.73 -27.43 -12.37
CA SER A 68 5.51 -28.13 -11.92
C SER A 68 4.31 -27.23 -11.55
N ALA A 69 4.26 -25.98 -12.02
CA ALA A 69 3.09 -25.12 -11.77
C ALA A 69 2.66 -24.33 -13.02
N CYS A 70 2.40 -25.08 -14.11
CA CYS A 70 1.48 -24.70 -15.16
C CYS A 70 0.26 -25.62 -15.07
#